data_AF-A0A844Y4M1-F1
#
_entry.id   AF-A0A844Y4M1-F1
#
_cell.length_a   1.000
_cell.length_b   1.000
_cell.length_c   1.000
_cell.angle_alpha   90.00
_cell.angle_beta   90.00
_cell.angle_gamma   90.00
#
_symmetry.space_group_name_H-M   'P 1'
#
loop_
_entity.id
_entity.type
_entity.pdbx_description
1 polymer ?
#
loop_
_entity_poly.entity_id
_entity_poly.type
_entity_poly.pdbx_seq_one_letter_code
_entity_poly.pdbx_strand_id
1 'polypeptide(L)'
;MLIEDALRAAGVAEVDTCSTTDSALAALRRKQPDAIVLDVHLADRDDGWAIAELVKTLGPDSPRIIFSTGQPEDIPANIAEMGSVLEKPYEPAVLVELLSQPEKRGVISRLRGALRPG
;
A
#
# COMPACT_ATOMS: atom_id res chain seq x y z
N MET A 1 17.76 -5.60 0.68
CA MET A 1 17.24 -5.20 2.01
C MET A 1 15.77 -5.54 2.05
N LEU A 2 15.22 -6.03 3.16
CA LEU A 2 13.79 -6.33 3.26
C LEU A 2 12.99 -5.02 3.45
N ILE A 3 11.72 -5.02 3.04
CA ILE A 3 10.84 -3.85 3.18
C ILE A 3 10.67 -3.47 4.66
N GLU A 4 10.47 -4.45 5.54
CA GLU A 4 10.29 -4.21 6.98
C GLU A 4 11.50 -3.51 7.60
N ASP A 5 12.72 -3.93 7.25
CA ASP A 5 13.95 -3.30 7.72
C ASP A 5 14.05 -1.84 7.27
N ALA A 6 13.61 -1.55 6.04
CA ALA A 6 13.59 -0.19 5.50
C ALA A 6 12.63 0.72 6.25
N LEU A 7 11.43 0.22 6.53
CA LEU A 7 10.42 0.95 7.28
C LEU A 7 10.88 1.22 8.71
N ARG A 8 11.47 0.22 9.38
CA ARG A 8 12.02 0.38 10.74
C ARG A 8 13.19 1.37 10.76
N ALA A 9 14.11 1.29 9.80
CA ALA A 9 15.22 2.23 9.68
C ALA A 9 14.75 3.67 9.40
N ALA A 10 13.60 3.83 8.74
CA ALA A 10 12.95 5.12 8.51
C ALA A 10 12.16 5.65 9.72
N GLY A 11 12.09 4.90 10.84
CA GLY A 11 11.43 5.32 12.07
C GLY A 11 9.97 4.88 12.20
N VAL A 12 9.49 3.94 11.38
CA VAL A 12 8.15 3.36 11.54
C VAL A 12 8.10 2.55 12.84
N ALA A 13 7.20 2.93 13.75
CA ALA A 13 7.10 2.37 15.09
C ALA A 13 6.60 0.92 15.11
N GLU A 14 5.61 0.61 14.25
CA GLU A 14 4.99 -0.71 14.15
C GLU A 14 4.84 -1.11 12.69
N VAL A 15 5.22 -2.34 12.37
CA VAL A 15 5.09 -2.92 11.02
C VAL A 15 4.47 -4.31 11.19
N ASP A 16 3.27 -4.48 10.64
CA ASP A 16 2.54 -5.75 10.62
C ASP A 16 2.48 -6.29 9.18
N THR A 17 3.05 -7.49 8.98
CA THR A 17 3.01 -8.16 7.68
C THR A 17 1.92 -9.21 7.67
N CYS A 18 0.97 -9.06 6.76
CA CYS A 18 -0.17 -9.96 6.57
C CYS A 18 -0.02 -10.70 5.24
N SER A 19 -0.01 -12.04 5.27
CA SER A 19 0.15 -12.86 4.06
C SER A 19 -1.16 -13.30 3.42
N THR A 20 -2.29 -13.01 4.07
CA THR A 20 -3.65 -13.34 3.61
C THR A 20 -4.59 -12.16 3.80
N THR A 21 -5.61 -12.05 2.97
CA THR A 21 -6.63 -11.00 3.08
C THR A 21 -7.35 -11.05 4.43
N ASP A 22 -7.69 -12.24 4.93
CA ASP A 22 -8.29 -12.42 6.26
C ASP A 22 -7.43 -11.86 7.40
N SER A 23 -6.12 -12.14 7.38
CA SER A 23 -5.21 -11.64 8.42
C SER A 23 -5.10 -10.11 8.40
N ALA A 24 -5.09 -9.52 7.20
CA ALA A 24 -5.08 -8.06 7.01
C ALA A 24 -6.39 -7.42 7.47
N LEU A 25 -7.55 -7.99 7.12
CA LEU A 25 -8.86 -7.52 7.59
C LEU A 25 -8.97 -7.62 9.12
N ALA A 26 -8.48 -8.70 9.72
CA ALA A 26 -8.44 -8.83 11.17
C ALA A 26 -7.52 -7.78 11.82
N ALA A 27 -6.36 -7.48 11.23
CA ALA A 27 -5.46 -6.43 11.70
C ALA A 27 -6.12 -5.05 11.64
N LEU A 28 -6.74 -4.70 10.49
CA LEU A 28 -7.43 -3.43 10.29
C LEU A 28 -8.58 -3.20 11.26
N ARG A 29 -9.32 -4.26 11.61
CA ARG A 29 -10.39 -4.19 12.61
C ARG A 29 -9.87 -4.00 14.03
N ARG A 30 -8.69 -4.55 14.35
CA ARG A 30 -8.08 -4.40 15.69
C ARG A 30 -7.47 -3.01 15.89
N LYS A 31 -6.79 -2.50 14.87
CA LYS A 31 -6.08 -1.22 14.89
C LYS A 31 -6.09 -0.63 13.49
N GLN A 32 -6.46 0.65 13.38
CA GLN A 32 -6.30 1.38 12.13
C GLN A 32 -4.83 1.83 12.04
N PRO A 33 -4.05 1.33 11.07
CA PRO A 33 -2.70 1.82 10.83
C PRO A 33 -2.75 3.21 10.19
N ASP A 34 -1.61 3.89 10.10
CA ASP A 34 -1.51 5.15 9.34
C ASP A 34 -1.44 4.90 7.81
N ALA A 35 -0.90 3.75 7.41
CA ALA A 35 -0.73 3.37 6.02
C ALA A 35 -0.82 1.85 5.80
N ILE A 36 -1.22 1.46 4.60
CA ILE A 36 -1.33 0.09 4.12
C ILE A 36 -0.56 -0.02 2.81
N VAL A 37 0.29 -1.04 2.71
CA VAL A 37 0.90 -1.46 1.45
C VAL A 37 0.19 -2.73 1.00
N LEU A 38 -0.66 -2.63 -0.02
CA LEU A 38 -1.49 -3.72 -0.50
C LEU A 38 -0.87 -4.34 -1.75
N ASP A 39 -0.50 -5.62 -1.69
CA ASP A 39 -0.12 -6.38 -2.87
C ASP A 39 -1.38 -6.70 -3.71
N VAL A 40 -1.41 -6.28 -4.97
CA VAL A 40 -2.57 -6.51 -5.84
C VAL A 40 -2.79 -8.00 -6.12
N HIS A 41 -1.72 -8.81 -6.17
CA HIS A 41 -1.87 -10.26 -6.30
C HIS A 41 -2.47 -10.92 -5.05
N LEU A 42 -2.41 -10.25 -3.89
CA LEU A 42 -3.11 -10.70 -2.69
C LEU A 42 -4.59 -10.30 -2.74
N ALA A 43 -4.86 -9.07 -3.19
CA ALA A 43 -6.22 -8.59 -3.39
C ALA A 43 -7.00 -9.48 -4.37
N ASP A 44 -6.41 -9.80 -5.53
CA ASP A 44 -7.09 -10.56 -6.59
C ASP A 44 -7.42 -12.03 -6.24
N ARG A 45 -6.77 -12.62 -5.23
CA ARG A 45 -6.81 -14.08 -5.03
C ARG A 45 -7.94 -14.65 -4.17
N ASP A 46 -8.40 -13.94 -3.14
CA ASP A 46 -9.36 -14.50 -2.17
C ASP A 46 -10.63 -13.66 -1.97
N ASP A 47 -10.52 -12.34 -1.87
CA ASP A 47 -11.66 -11.44 -1.55
C ASP A 47 -11.72 -10.18 -2.44
N GLY A 48 -10.96 -10.17 -3.55
CA GLY A 48 -10.85 -9.02 -4.45
C GLY A 48 -10.36 -7.77 -3.71
N TRP A 49 -11.11 -6.67 -3.85
CA TRP A 49 -10.75 -5.38 -3.28
C TRP A 49 -11.28 -5.14 -1.86
N ALA A 50 -11.61 -6.19 -1.09
CA ALA A 50 -12.23 -6.08 0.24
C ALA A 50 -11.47 -5.19 1.23
N ILE A 51 -10.13 -5.20 1.21
CA ILE A 51 -9.31 -4.31 2.04
C ILE A 51 -9.51 -2.85 1.63
N ALA A 52 -9.45 -2.57 0.32
CA ALA A 52 -9.67 -1.21 -0.20
C ALA A 52 -11.09 -0.74 0.11
N GLU A 53 -12.11 -1.57 -0.10
CA GLU A 53 -13.50 -1.24 0.23
C GLU A 53 -13.68 -0.97 1.74
N LEU A 54 -13.07 -1.77 2.61
CA LEU A 54 -13.09 -1.49 4.06
C LEU A 54 -12.48 -0.13 4.38
N VAL A 55 -11.31 0.19 3.80
CA VAL A 55 -10.65 1.48 4.00
C VAL A 55 -11.55 2.63 3.54
N LYS A 56 -12.27 2.46 2.43
CA LYS A 56 -13.24 3.45 1.94
C LYS A 56 -14.32 3.76 2.97
N THR A 57 -14.78 2.75 3.71
CA THR A 57 -15.83 2.94 4.74
C THR A 57 -15.34 3.68 5.98
N LEU A 58 -14.02 3.76 6.21
CA LEU A 58 -13.43 4.50 7.35
C LEU A 58 -13.45 6.03 7.14
N GLY A 59 -13.68 6.50 5.91
CA GLY A 59 -13.92 7.92 5.65
C GLY A 59 -12.65 8.78 5.81
N PRO A 60 -12.74 10.00 6.38
CA PRO A 60 -11.61 10.94 6.47
C PRO A 60 -10.41 10.44 7.27
N ASP A 61 -10.63 9.50 8.18
CA ASP A 61 -9.63 8.88 9.06
C ASP A 61 -9.07 7.59 8.45
N SER A 62 -9.39 7.30 7.19
CA SER A 62 -8.92 6.11 6.50
C SER A 62 -7.38 6.10 6.36
N PRO A 63 -6.73 4.94 6.58
CA PRO A 63 -5.31 4.79 6.30
C PRO A 63 -5.00 5.09 4.84
N ARG A 64 -3.81 5.65 4.62
CA ARG A 64 -3.23 5.76 3.29
C ARG A 64 -3.09 4.39 2.65
N ILE A 65 -3.42 4.24 1.37
CA ILE A 65 -3.13 3.00 0.61
C ILE A 65 -2.04 3.23 -0.43
N ILE A 66 -1.08 2.30 -0.47
CA ILE A 66 -0.13 2.12 -1.57
C ILE A 66 -0.37 0.75 -2.18
N PHE A 67 -0.81 0.72 -3.44
CA PHE A 67 -0.97 -0.51 -4.21
C PHE A 67 0.37 -0.93 -4.80
N SER A 68 0.83 -2.13 -4.46
CA SER A 68 2.07 -2.71 -4.93
C SER A 68 1.75 -3.80 -5.97
N THR A 69 2.16 -3.62 -7.23
CA THR A 69 1.73 -4.51 -8.33
C THR A 69 2.71 -4.57 -9.48
N GLY A 70 2.81 -5.71 -10.15
CA GLY A 70 3.50 -5.83 -11.45
C GLY A 70 2.59 -5.50 -12.64
N GLN A 71 1.28 -5.41 -12.43
CA GLN A 71 0.26 -5.17 -13.46
C GLN A 71 -0.70 -4.05 -13.01
N PRO A 72 -0.21 -2.81 -12.96
CA PRO A 72 -0.99 -1.65 -12.52
C PRO A 72 -2.23 -1.32 -13.39
N GLU A 73 -2.34 -1.86 -14.60
CA GLU A 73 -3.54 -1.83 -15.45
C GLU A 73 -4.68 -2.75 -14.96
N ASP A 74 -4.37 -3.75 -14.13
CA ASP A 74 -5.39 -4.67 -13.58
C ASP A 74 -6.14 -4.05 -12.39
N ILE A 75 -5.67 -2.90 -11.87
CA ILE A 75 -6.35 -2.17 -10.81
C ILE A 75 -7.52 -1.38 -11.39
N PRO A 76 -8.77 -1.61 -10.95
CA PRO A 76 -9.90 -0.80 -11.36
C PRO A 76 -9.69 0.68 -11.02
N ALA A 77 -10.10 1.59 -11.91
CA ALA A 77 -9.84 3.02 -11.75
C ALA A 77 -10.36 3.59 -10.42
N ASN A 78 -11.56 3.18 -10.00
CA ASN A 78 -12.17 3.58 -8.73
C ASN A 78 -11.38 3.12 -7.49
N ILE A 79 -10.60 2.04 -7.62
CA ILE A 79 -9.72 1.54 -6.56
C ILE A 79 -8.37 2.26 -6.61
N ALA A 80 -7.80 2.43 -7.81
CA ALA A 80 -6.56 3.16 -7.99
C ALA A 80 -6.65 4.61 -7.47
N GLU A 81 -7.83 5.24 -7.55
CA GLU A 81 -8.10 6.58 -7.01
C GLU A 81 -8.01 6.66 -5.47
N MET A 82 -8.08 5.53 -4.77
CA MET A 82 -7.99 5.49 -3.31
C MET A 82 -6.57 5.68 -2.78
N GLY A 83 -5.54 5.59 -3.62
CA GLY A 83 -4.16 5.55 -3.16
C GLY A 83 -3.14 5.77 -4.26
N SER A 84 -1.87 5.53 -3.92
CA SER A 84 -0.77 5.57 -4.89
C SER A 84 -0.53 4.17 -5.46
N VAL A 85 -0.17 4.07 -6.74
CA VAL A 85 0.19 2.80 -7.37
C VAL A 85 1.70 2.75 -7.57
N LEU A 86 2.33 1.75 -6.95
CA LEU A 86 3.76 1.48 -7.00
C LEU A 86 4.02 0.21 -7.83
N GLU A 87 4.62 0.41 -9.00
CA GLU A 87 4.90 -0.66 -9.96
C GLU A 87 6.12 -1.49 -9.52
N LYS A 88 5.98 -2.81 -9.45
CA LYS A 88 7.06 -3.76 -9.15
C LYS A 88 7.93 -4.02 -10.39
N PRO A 89 9.24 -4.28 -10.22
CA PRO A 89 10.00 -4.23 -8.96
C PRO A 89 10.35 -2.79 -8.57
N TYR A 90 10.52 -2.55 -7.27
CA TYR A 90 10.96 -1.27 -6.72
C TYR A 90 11.92 -1.49 -5.55
N GLU A 91 12.78 -0.50 -5.29
CA GLU A 91 13.64 -0.48 -4.11
C GLU A 91 12.82 -0.12 -2.86
N PRO A 92 13.07 -0.73 -1.68
CA PRO A 92 12.38 -0.38 -0.44
C PRO A 92 12.45 1.12 -0.09
N ALA A 93 13.52 1.80 -0.47
CA ALA A 93 13.68 3.24 -0.28
C ALA A 93 12.58 4.06 -0.99
N VAL A 94 12.11 3.61 -2.17
CA VAL A 94 11.02 4.28 -2.91
C VAL A 94 9.71 4.19 -2.14
N LEU A 95 9.45 3.05 -1.50
CA LEU A 95 8.27 2.87 -0.64
C LEU A 95 8.34 3.78 0.60
N VAL A 96 9.50 3.86 1.23
CA VAL A 96 9.74 4.77 2.36
C VAL A 96 9.50 6.22 1.95
N GLU A 97 10.09 6.66 0.84
CA GLU A 97 9.91 8.02 0.32
C GLU A 97 8.43 8.32 0.07
N LEU A 98 7.71 7.37 -0.53
CA LEU A 98 6.28 7.48 -0.74
C LEU A 98 5.53 7.70 0.57
N LEU A 99 5.77 6.85 1.57
CA LEU A 99 5.12 6.93 2.88
C LEU A 99 5.46 8.22 3.64
N SER A 100 6.67 8.77 3.45
CA SER A 100 7.09 10.04 4.06
C SER A 100 6.48 11.28 3.40
N GLN A 101 5.97 11.18 2.17
CA GLN A 101 5.31 12.31 1.52
C GLN A 101 3.93 12.58 2.14
N PRO A 102 3.55 13.87 2.32
CA PRO A 102 2.21 14.21 2.79
C PRO A 102 1.14 13.72 1.81
N GLU A 103 0.01 13.25 2.35
CA GLU A 103 -1.18 12.80 1.63
C GLU A 103 -1.61 13.82 0.54
N LYS A 104 -1.23 13.59 -0.71
CA LYS A 104 -1.78 14.35 -1.85
C LYS A 104 -3.14 13.76 -2.20
N ARG A 105 -4.17 14.15 -1.45
CA ARG A 105 -5.56 13.80 -1.76
C ARG A 105 -5.87 14.15 -3.22
N GLY A 106 -6.21 13.14 -4.02
CA GLY A 106 -6.77 13.31 -5.37
C GLY A 106 -5.80 13.35 -6.55
N VAL A 107 -4.52 13.02 -6.40
CA VAL A 107 -3.61 12.87 -7.55
C VAL A 107 -3.14 11.43 -7.66
N ILE A 108 -3.60 10.73 -8.71
CA ILE A 108 -3.07 9.40 -9.08
C ILE A 108 -1.59 9.59 -9.39
N SER A 109 -0.73 9.26 -8.43
CA SER A 109 0.71 9.22 -8.65
C SER A 109 1.08 7.79 -9.01
N ARG A 110 1.16 7.52 -10.32
CA ARG A 110 1.73 6.27 -10.82
C ARG A 110 3.24 6.46 -10.85
N LEU A 111 3.90 5.98 -9.80
CA LEU A 111 5.35 6.04 -9.70
C LEU A 111 5.92 4.76 -10.29
N ARG A 112 6.57 4.91 -11.43
CA ARG A 112 7.46 3.89 -11.96
C ARG A 112 8.72 3.90 -11.11
N GLY A 113 9.06 2.75 -10.51
CA GLY A 113 10.27 2.53 -9.73
C GLY A 113 11.52 2.70 -10.60
N ALA A 114 11.86 3.95 -10.92
CA ALA A 114 13.15 4.30 -11.46
C ALA A 114 14.02 4.65 -10.26
N LEU A 115 14.97 3.77 -9.94
CA LEU A 115 16.32 4.09 -9.48
C LEU A 115 17.08 2.75 -9.39
N ARG A 116 17.73 2.38 -10.51
CA ARG A 116 18.86 1.47 -10.49
C ARG A 116 20.10 2.30 -10.14
N PRO A 117 20.77 2.11 -9.00
CA PRO A 117 22.19 2.40 -8.91
C PRO A 117 22.93 1.15 -9.41
N GLY A 118 23.61 1.29 -10.54
CA GLY A 118 24.73 0.40 -10.87
C GLY A 118 25.93 0.69 -10.01
#